data_AF-A0A9P6QMY5-F1
#
_entry.id   AF-A0A9P6QMY5-F1
#
_cell.length_a   1.000
_cell.length_b   1.000
_cell.length_c   1.000
_cell.angle_alpha   90.00
_cell.angle_beta   90.00
_cell.angle_gamma   90.00
#
_symmetry.space_group_name_H-M   'P 1'
#
loop_
_entity.id
_entity.type
_entity.pdbx_description
1 polymer ?
#
loop_
_entity_poly.entity_id
_entity_poly.type
_entity_poly.pdbx_seq_one_letter_code
_entity_poly.pdbx_strand_id
1 'polypeptide(L)'
;MSDVFGIMTKQFALKQTSEESDWLIGAGMFLPHINAKALRSMKAPGTAFDDPRLGGADDQPDHMSRYVNLPLDDDPKNDNGGVHINSGIPNKAFFLTAVGLGGSSWEKAGPIWYKTQLDPRLKIYAADENRWDTCFAYFAGLTVANAASEEDRNVVKRAWQDVGVQPALV
;
A
#
# COMPACT_ATOMS: atom_id res chain seq x y z
N MET A 1 4.96 -1.10 -3.31
CA MET A 1 4.99 -2.19 -4.32
C MET A 1 5.47 -3.52 -3.74
N SER A 2 6.56 -3.56 -2.96
CA SER A 2 7.06 -4.82 -2.39
C SER A 2 6.02 -5.56 -1.54
N ASP A 3 5.33 -4.85 -0.63
CA ASP A 3 4.24 -5.44 0.17
C ASP A 3 3.10 -5.98 -0.71
N VAL A 4 2.72 -5.25 -1.77
CA VAL A 4 1.68 -5.66 -2.74
C VAL A 4 2.04 -6.98 -3.41
N PHE A 5 3.24 -7.12 -3.98
CA PHE A 5 3.64 -8.37 -4.63
C PHE A 5 3.89 -9.50 -3.62
N GLY A 6 4.40 -9.16 -2.42
CA GLY A 6 4.60 -10.11 -1.33
C GLY A 6 3.29 -10.72 -0.85
N ILE A 7 2.27 -9.91 -0.59
CA ILE A 7 0.97 -10.41 -0.13
C ILE A 7 0.26 -11.22 -1.23
N MET A 8 0.32 -10.78 -2.49
CA MET A 8 -0.25 -11.55 -3.60
C MET A 8 0.42 -12.91 -3.76
N THR A 9 1.75 -12.97 -3.60
CA THR A 9 2.49 -14.23 -3.65
C THR A 9 2.05 -15.18 -2.54
N LYS A 10 1.90 -14.68 -1.31
CA LYS A 10 1.37 -15.45 -0.18
C LYS A 10 -0.04 -15.97 -0.47
N GLN A 11 -0.95 -15.09 -0.89
CA GLN A 11 -2.33 -15.47 -1.20
C GLN A 11 -2.39 -16.52 -2.32
N PHE A 12 -1.58 -16.38 -3.37
CA PHE A 12 -1.51 -17.34 -4.46
C PHE A 12 -1.01 -18.72 -4.02
N ALA A 13 0.00 -18.76 -3.14
CA ALA A 13 0.53 -20.00 -2.58
C ALA A 13 -0.51 -20.71 -1.69
N LEU A 14 -1.27 -19.94 -0.91
CA LEU A 14 -2.30 -20.44 -0.01
C LEU A 14 -3.68 -20.62 -0.65
N LYS A 15 -3.83 -20.26 -1.95
CA LYS A 15 -5.10 -20.29 -2.69
C LYS A 15 -6.22 -19.48 -2.01
N GLN A 16 -5.85 -18.32 -1.47
CA GLN A 16 -6.76 -17.40 -0.80
C GLN A 16 -7.26 -16.32 -1.75
N THR A 17 -8.56 -16.06 -1.70
CA THR A 17 -9.16 -14.86 -2.28
C THR A 17 -8.75 -13.60 -1.52
N SER A 18 -9.06 -12.43 -2.07
CA SER A 18 -8.85 -11.14 -1.40
C SER A 18 -9.61 -11.04 -0.06
N GLU A 19 -10.77 -11.68 0.06
CA GLU A 19 -11.58 -11.65 1.30
C GLU A 19 -11.01 -12.56 2.40
N GLU A 20 -10.43 -13.70 2.03
CA GLU A 20 -9.93 -14.70 2.98
C GLU A 20 -8.53 -14.36 3.55
N SER A 21 -7.75 -13.57 2.83
CA SER A 21 -6.39 -13.20 3.25
C SER A 21 -6.38 -12.41 4.55
N ASP A 22 -5.36 -12.64 5.38
CA ASP A 22 -5.11 -11.84 6.59
C ASP A 22 -4.56 -10.44 6.29
N TRP A 23 -4.01 -10.22 5.09
CA TRP A 23 -3.35 -8.98 4.67
C TRP A 23 -2.19 -8.53 5.56
N LEU A 24 -1.52 -9.50 6.20
CA LEU A 24 -0.40 -9.29 7.10
C LEU A 24 0.95 -9.57 6.42
N ILE A 25 1.88 -8.60 6.51
CA ILE A 25 3.25 -8.71 5.99
C ILE A 25 4.18 -9.18 7.10
N GLY A 26 4.82 -10.34 6.89
CA GLY A 26 5.71 -10.93 7.91
C GLY A 26 4.96 -11.64 9.04
N ALA A 27 3.74 -12.12 8.79
CA ALA A 27 3.00 -12.93 9.75
C ALA A 27 3.81 -14.18 10.16
N GLY A 28 3.90 -14.44 11.47
CA GLY A 28 4.63 -15.57 12.03
C GLY A 28 6.16 -15.41 12.13
N MET A 29 6.70 -14.23 11.81
CA MET A 29 8.15 -13.98 11.91
C MET A 29 8.63 -13.71 13.35
N PHE A 30 7.75 -13.23 14.22
CA PHE A 30 8.10 -12.87 15.59
C PHE A 30 8.04 -14.06 16.54
N LEU A 31 8.91 -14.04 17.56
CA LEU A 31 8.90 -15.04 18.63
C LEU A 31 7.62 -14.93 19.47
N PRO A 32 7.13 -16.02 20.08
CA PRO A 32 5.83 -16.04 20.78
C PRO A 32 5.66 -15.03 21.92
N HIS A 33 6.77 -14.55 22.49
CA HIS A 33 6.73 -13.58 23.58
C HIS A 33 6.67 -12.13 23.09
N ILE A 34 6.77 -11.86 21.79
CA ILE A 34 6.65 -10.52 21.20
C ILE A 34 5.17 -10.28 20.86
N ASN A 35 4.59 -9.17 21.35
CA ASN A 35 3.21 -8.78 21.09
C ASN A 35 3.05 -8.17 19.69
N ALA A 36 3.22 -9.02 18.67
CA ALA A 36 3.13 -8.64 17.27
C ALA A 36 2.47 -9.75 16.45
N LYS A 37 1.52 -9.36 15.59
CA LYS A 37 0.90 -10.26 14.61
C LYS A 37 1.77 -10.39 13.37
N ALA A 38 2.40 -9.29 12.97
CA ALA A 38 3.15 -9.13 11.73
C ALA A 38 4.01 -7.86 11.80
N LEU A 39 4.85 -7.60 10.77
CA LEU A 39 5.55 -6.34 10.65
C LEU A 39 4.61 -5.19 10.28
N ARG A 40 3.65 -5.46 9.40
CA ARG A 40 2.70 -4.47 8.87
C ARG A 40 1.36 -5.13 8.59
N SER A 41 0.29 -4.34 8.64
CA SER A 41 -1.05 -4.74 8.22
C SER A 41 -1.48 -3.86 7.05
N MET A 42 -1.73 -4.47 5.88
CA MET A 42 -2.25 -3.72 4.72
C MET A 42 -3.73 -3.38 4.89
N LYS A 43 -4.50 -4.20 5.62
CA LYS A 43 -5.93 -3.97 5.90
C LYS A 43 -6.16 -2.88 6.94
N ALA A 44 -5.30 -2.82 7.96
CA ALA A 44 -5.39 -1.86 9.05
C ALA A 44 -3.97 -1.41 9.48
N PRO A 45 -3.32 -0.52 8.70
CA PRO A 45 -2.03 0.05 9.08
C PRO A 45 -2.07 0.69 10.48
N GLY A 46 -0.99 0.54 11.27
CA GLY A 46 -0.94 1.02 12.65
C GLY A 46 -1.50 0.02 13.67
N THR A 47 -1.67 -1.26 13.30
CA THR A 47 -2.28 -2.28 14.19
C THR A 47 -1.56 -3.62 14.19
N ALA A 48 -0.40 -3.71 13.53
CA ALA A 48 0.32 -4.98 13.38
C ALA A 48 0.99 -5.45 14.67
N PHE A 49 1.43 -4.51 15.52
CA PHE A 49 2.11 -4.80 16.79
C PHE A 49 1.92 -3.67 17.81
N ASP A 50 2.13 -4.02 19.08
CA ASP A 50 2.26 -3.08 20.21
C ASP A 50 3.19 -3.69 21.24
N ASP A 51 4.50 -3.47 21.06
CA ASP A 51 5.52 -4.09 21.88
C ASP A 51 6.69 -3.14 22.14
N PRO A 52 7.08 -2.89 23.42
CA PRO A 52 8.21 -2.02 23.73
C PRO A 52 9.55 -2.48 23.15
N ARG A 53 9.74 -3.79 22.89
CA ARG A 53 10.95 -4.31 22.24
C ARG A 53 11.02 -3.97 20.75
N LEU A 54 9.89 -3.61 20.15
CA LEU A 54 9.79 -3.12 18.77
C LEU A 54 9.74 -1.59 18.69
N GLY A 55 9.92 -0.89 19.82
CA GLY A 55 9.83 0.57 19.88
C GLY A 55 8.43 1.10 20.21
N GLY A 56 7.48 0.23 20.57
CA GLY A 56 6.11 0.60 20.94
C GLY A 56 5.06 0.04 19.98
N ALA A 57 4.01 0.82 19.74
CA ALA A 57 2.94 0.50 18.79
C ALA A 57 3.34 0.79 17.34
N ASP A 58 2.79 -0.01 16.42
CA ASP A 58 2.80 0.27 14.99
C ASP A 58 2.22 1.66 14.71
N ASP A 59 3.00 2.54 14.09
CA ASP A 59 2.68 3.96 13.89
C ASP A 59 2.25 4.28 12.45
N GLN A 60 2.13 3.27 11.57
CA GLN A 60 1.81 3.50 10.17
C GLN A 60 0.46 4.24 10.00
N PRO A 61 0.42 5.36 9.26
CA PRO A 61 -0.84 5.98 8.86
C PRO A 61 -1.61 5.12 7.87
N ASP A 62 -2.92 5.13 8.01
CA ASP A 62 -3.86 4.46 7.12
C ASP A 62 -4.65 5.45 6.23
N HIS A 63 -4.39 6.75 6.38
CA HIS A 63 -5.06 7.83 5.67
C HIS A 63 -4.13 9.04 5.52
N MET A 64 -4.27 9.80 4.42
CA MET A 64 -3.42 10.97 4.12
C MET A 64 -3.45 12.08 5.16
N SER A 65 -4.56 12.23 5.90
CA SER A 65 -4.65 13.21 7.00
C SER A 65 -3.70 12.91 8.16
N ARG A 66 -3.13 11.70 8.22
CA ARG A 66 -2.13 11.26 9.19
C ARG A 66 -0.74 11.09 8.57
N TYR A 67 -0.54 11.54 7.32
CA TYR A 67 0.76 11.44 6.65
C TYR A 67 1.84 12.09 7.51
N VAL A 68 2.97 11.40 7.69
CA VAL A 68 4.08 11.87 8.52
C VAL A 68 5.14 12.49 7.62
N ASN A 69 5.35 13.80 7.75
CA ASN A 69 6.38 14.51 7.02
C ASN A 69 7.72 14.38 7.77
N LEU A 70 8.60 13.52 7.24
CA LEU A 70 9.93 13.27 7.79
C LEU A 70 11.01 13.80 6.84
N PRO A 71 12.19 14.20 7.36
CA PRO A 71 13.31 14.60 6.52
C PRO A 71 13.72 13.50 5.53
N LEU A 72 14.03 13.90 4.30
CA LEU A 72 14.70 13.05 3.33
C LEU A 72 16.21 13.19 3.51
N ASP A 73 16.79 12.37 4.36
CA ASP A 73 18.23 12.29 4.61
C ASP A 73 18.67 10.84 4.90
N ASP A 74 19.94 10.67 5.24
CA ASP A 74 20.55 9.38 5.56
C ASP A 74 20.44 9.01 7.05
N ASP A 75 19.68 9.76 7.88
CA ASP A 75 19.41 9.35 9.25
C ASP A 75 18.38 8.21 9.23
N PRO A 76 18.72 7.00 9.70
CA PRO A 76 17.80 5.86 9.70
C PRO A 76 16.51 6.12 10.51
N LYS A 77 16.50 7.08 11.43
CA LYS A 77 15.30 7.47 12.17
C LYS A 77 14.26 8.19 11.32
N ASN A 78 14.69 8.81 10.23
CA ASN A 78 13.80 9.55 9.32
C ASN A 78 13.23 8.64 8.22
N ASP A 79 13.66 7.37 8.17
CA ASP A 79 13.09 6.36 7.27
C ASP A 79 13.10 6.82 5.80
N ASN A 80 14.19 7.49 5.39
CA ASN A 80 14.35 8.11 4.07
C ASN A 80 13.11 8.94 3.64
N GLY A 81 12.56 9.75 4.54
CA GLY A 81 11.31 10.49 4.31
C GLY A 81 10.03 9.67 4.60
N GLY A 82 10.12 8.67 5.49
CA GLY A 82 8.97 7.86 5.89
C GLY A 82 8.51 6.82 4.86
N VAL A 83 9.43 6.20 4.11
CA VAL A 83 9.06 5.24 3.05
C VAL A 83 8.37 3.98 3.58
N HIS A 84 8.75 3.50 4.77
CA HIS A 84 8.08 2.40 5.45
C HIS A 84 6.90 2.91 6.28
N ILE A 85 7.05 4.02 7.00
CA ILE A 85 5.98 4.61 7.83
C ILE A 85 4.75 4.91 6.97
N ASN A 86 4.89 5.75 5.94
CA ASN A 86 3.78 6.21 5.11
C ASN A 86 3.27 5.14 4.12
N SER A 87 3.93 3.98 4.01
CA SER A 87 3.50 2.89 3.11
C SER A 87 2.13 2.28 3.47
N GLY A 88 1.65 2.49 4.70
CA GLY A 88 0.32 2.07 5.12
C GLY A 88 -0.81 2.63 4.24
N ILE A 89 -0.68 3.88 3.80
CA ILE A 89 -1.67 4.59 2.98
C ILE A 89 -1.89 3.87 1.62
N PRO A 90 -0.87 3.70 0.76
CA PRO A 90 -1.03 2.96 -0.49
C PRO A 90 -1.27 1.45 -0.28
N ASN A 91 -0.80 0.86 0.82
CA ASN A 91 -1.11 -0.53 1.15
C ASN A 91 -2.61 -0.74 1.40
N LYS A 92 -3.24 0.17 2.14
CA LYS A 92 -4.69 0.14 2.41
C LYS A 92 -5.50 0.41 1.14
N ALA A 93 -5.05 1.31 0.27
CA ALA A 93 -5.69 1.52 -1.04
C ALA A 93 -5.67 0.25 -1.91
N PHE A 94 -4.55 -0.49 -1.93
CA PHE A 94 -4.47 -1.76 -2.65
C PHE A 94 -5.39 -2.83 -2.03
N PHE A 95 -5.41 -2.95 -0.70
CA PHE A 95 -6.32 -3.85 0.02
C PHE A 95 -7.79 -3.57 -0.35
N LEU A 96 -8.22 -2.31 -0.24
CA LEU A 96 -9.59 -1.88 -0.56
C LEU A 96 -9.94 -2.15 -2.01
N THR A 97 -9.00 -1.91 -2.93
CA THR A 97 -9.17 -2.24 -4.35
C THR A 97 -9.36 -3.74 -4.55
N ALA A 98 -8.46 -4.56 -3.99
CA ALA A 98 -8.49 -6.01 -4.19
C ALA A 98 -9.75 -6.66 -3.61
N VAL A 99 -10.23 -6.18 -2.46
CA VAL A 99 -11.51 -6.61 -1.89
C VAL A 99 -12.69 -6.11 -2.72
N GLY A 100 -12.69 -4.82 -3.10
CA GLY A 100 -13.79 -4.23 -3.87
C GLY A 100 -13.97 -4.82 -5.27
N LEU A 101 -12.89 -5.27 -5.91
CA LEU A 101 -12.93 -5.94 -7.22
C LEU A 101 -13.31 -7.43 -7.13
N GLY A 102 -13.28 -8.00 -5.92
CA GLY A 102 -13.57 -9.40 -5.63
C GLY A 102 -12.54 -10.38 -6.16
N GLY A 103 -12.79 -11.68 -5.92
CA GLY A 103 -11.96 -12.77 -6.40
C GLY A 103 -10.56 -12.78 -5.78
N SER A 104 -9.58 -13.26 -6.55
CA SER A 104 -8.18 -13.25 -6.11
C SER A 104 -7.49 -11.96 -6.50
N SER A 105 -6.66 -11.42 -5.61
CA SER A 105 -5.94 -10.15 -5.82
C SER A 105 -5.13 -10.11 -7.11
N TRP A 106 -4.54 -11.24 -7.54
CA TRP A 106 -3.73 -11.37 -8.76
C TRP A 106 -4.54 -11.42 -10.07
N GLU A 107 -5.87 -11.51 -10.01
CA GLU A 107 -6.72 -11.58 -11.21
C GLU A 107 -7.05 -10.19 -11.77
N LYS A 108 -7.30 -9.21 -10.89
CA LYS A 108 -7.69 -7.85 -11.27
C LYS A 108 -6.81 -6.77 -10.68
N ALA A 109 -6.76 -6.63 -9.36
CA ALA A 109 -6.02 -5.55 -8.68
C ALA A 109 -4.51 -5.61 -8.98
N GLY A 110 -3.91 -6.81 -8.92
CA GLY A 110 -2.51 -7.06 -9.22
C GLY A 110 -2.09 -6.59 -10.62
N PRO A 111 -2.78 -7.02 -11.69
CA PRO A 111 -2.54 -6.52 -13.04
C PRO A 111 -2.62 -4.99 -13.18
N ILE A 112 -3.54 -4.31 -12.47
CA ILE A 112 -3.63 -2.84 -12.49
C ILE A 112 -2.37 -2.20 -11.89
N TRP A 113 -1.95 -2.67 -10.72
CA TRP A 113 -0.73 -2.19 -10.06
C TRP A 113 0.53 -2.51 -10.87
N TYR A 114 0.60 -3.70 -11.46
CA TYR A 114 1.73 -4.12 -12.30
C TYR A 114 1.84 -3.28 -13.57
N LYS A 115 0.73 -3.06 -14.29
CA LYS A 115 0.70 -2.16 -15.46
C LYS A 115 1.11 -0.75 -15.09
N THR A 116 0.65 -0.25 -13.94
CA THR A 116 1.00 1.08 -13.45
C THR A 116 2.50 1.20 -13.17
N GLN A 117 3.12 0.20 -12.56
CA GLN A 117 4.57 0.16 -12.33
C GLN A 117 5.38 0.18 -13.63
N LEU A 118 4.82 -0.37 -14.72
CA LEU A 118 5.44 -0.40 -16.04
C LEU A 118 5.05 0.80 -16.93
N ASP A 119 4.12 1.65 -16.49
CA ASP A 119 3.62 2.77 -17.27
C ASP A 119 4.74 3.80 -17.52
N PRO A 120 5.08 4.12 -18.77
CA PRO A 120 6.12 5.10 -19.09
C PRO A 120 5.88 6.47 -18.45
N ARG A 121 4.62 6.86 -18.23
CA ARG A 121 4.26 8.11 -17.56
C ARG A 121 4.78 8.15 -16.13
N LEU A 122 4.78 7.03 -15.42
CA LEU A 122 5.33 6.94 -14.06
C LEU A 122 6.83 7.20 -14.06
N LYS A 123 7.57 6.66 -15.04
CA LYS A 123 9.02 6.90 -15.17
C LYS A 123 9.34 8.37 -15.46
N ILE A 124 8.57 8.99 -16.35
CA ILE A 124 8.73 10.41 -16.69
C ILE A 124 8.44 11.27 -15.46
N TYR A 125 7.36 10.96 -14.72
CA TYR A 125 7.01 11.67 -13.50
C TYR A 125 8.08 11.54 -12.42
N ALA A 126 8.59 10.33 -12.19
CA ALA A 126 9.59 10.04 -11.16
C ALA A 126 10.98 10.62 -11.46
N ALA A 127 11.22 11.11 -12.69
CA ALA A 127 12.47 11.77 -13.05
C ALA A 127 12.56 13.23 -12.53
N ASP A 128 11.43 13.82 -12.12
CA ASP A 128 11.40 15.15 -11.50
C ASP A 128 11.37 15.01 -9.98
N GLU A 129 12.54 15.20 -9.34
CA GLU A 129 12.72 15.08 -7.89
C GLU A 129 11.87 16.07 -7.07
N ASN A 130 11.32 17.12 -7.70
CA ASN A 130 10.50 18.12 -7.03
C ASN A 130 9.03 17.69 -6.85
N ARG A 131 8.63 16.51 -7.34
CA ARG A 131 7.22 16.05 -7.36
C ARG A 131 6.90 14.95 -6.35
N TRP A 132 7.73 14.80 -5.33
CA TRP A 132 7.56 13.78 -4.30
C TRP A 132 6.26 13.97 -3.50
N ASP A 133 5.83 15.22 -3.31
CA ASP A 133 4.64 15.61 -2.56
C ASP A 133 3.32 15.11 -3.18
N THR A 134 3.33 14.88 -4.49
CA THR A 134 2.16 14.53 -5.30
C THR A 134 2.23 13.09 -5.83
N CYS A 135 3.27 12.32 -5.46
CA CYS A 135 3.53 10.99 -5.99
C CYS A 135 2.37 9.99 -5.75
N PHE A 136 1.71 10.02 -4.59
CA PHE A 136 0.57 9.15 -4.31
C PHE A 136 -0.63 9.49 -5.20
N ALA A 137 -0.94 10.78 -5.36
CA ALA A 137 -2.04 11.23 -6.22
C ALA A 137 -1.79 10.86 -7.70
N TYR A 138 -0.55 11.00 -8.17
CA TYR A 138 -0.18 10.64 -9.53
C TYR A 138 -0.25 9.13 -9.78
N PHE A 139 0.35 8.34 -8.87
CA PHE A 139 0.26 6.88 -8.94
C PHE A 139 -1.21 6.40 -8.88
N ALA A 140 -2.01 7.01 -8.01
CA ALA A 140 -3.45 6.74 -7.94
C ALA A 140 -4.16 7.02 -9.28
N GLY A 141 -3.87 8.16 -9.91
CA GLY A 141 -4.38 8.49 -11.25
C GLY A 141 -4.03 7.42 -12.29
N LEU A 142 -2.77 6.97 -12.31
CA LEU A 142 -2.33 5.91 -13.22
C LEU A 142 -3.01 4.56 -12.94
N THR A 143 -3.24 4.20 -11.68
CA THR A 143 -4.00 2.96 -11.38
C THR A 143 -5.44 3.03 -11.88
N VAL A 144 -6.10 4.20 -11.79
CA VAL A 144 -7.43 4.40 -12.39
C VAL A 144 -7.33 4.29 -13.91
N ALA A 145 -6.38 4.97 -14.56
CA ALA A 145 -6.21 4.91 -16.01
C ALA A 145 -5.91 3.49 -16.54
N ASN A 146 -5.25 2.65 -15.74
CA ASN A 146 -4.87 1.28 -16.11
C ASN A 146 -5.93 0.21 -15.75
N ALA A 147 -7.05 0.60 -15.12
CA ALA A 147 -8.16 -0.30 -14.85
C ALA A 147 -8.93 -0.67 -16.13
N ALA A 148 -9.36 -1.93 -16.23
CA ALA A 148 -9.84 -2.51 -17.49
C ALA A 148 -11.23 -2.03 -17.92
N SER A 149 -12.08 -1.69 -16.95
CA SER A 149 -13.47 -1.28 -17.18
C SER A 149 -13.82 -0.01 -16.40
N GLU A 150 -14.93 0.63 -16.75
CA GLU A 150 -15.44 1.79 -16.00
C GLU A 150 -15.85 1.41 -14.57
N GLU A 151 -16.36 0.20 -14.38
CA GLU A 151 -16.69 -0.33 -13.06
C GLU A 151 -15.42 -0.50 -12.20
N ASP A 152 -14.38 -1.13 -12.75
CA ASP A 152 -13.10 -1.29 -12.05
C ASP A 152 -12.47 0.08 -11.74
N ARG A 153 -12.56 1.05 -12.67
CA ARG A 153 -12.10 2.43 -12.47
C ARG A 153 -12.76 3.07 -11.25
N ASN A 154 -14.06 2.89 -11.09
CA ASN A 154 -14.80 3.45 -9.96
C ASN A 154 -14.39 2.83 -8.63
N VAL A 155 -14.15 1.51 -8.60
CA VAL A 155 -13.65 0.81 -7.40
C VAL A 155 -12.26 1.31 -7.03
N VAL A 156 -11.32 1.35 -7.98
CA VAL A 156 -9.94 1.82 -7.74
C VAL A 156 -9.93 3.27 -7.27
N LYS A 157 -10.71 4.14 -7.92
CA LYS A 157 -10.84 5.55 -7.55
C LYS A 157 -11.34 5.70 -6.12
N ARG A 158 -12.39 4.96 -5.75
CA ARG A 158 -12.96 5.01 -4.40
C ARG A 158 -11.97 4.52 -3.35
N ALA A 159 -11.24 3.44 -3.61
CA ALA A 159 -10.24 2.90 -2.70
C ALA A 159 -9.13 3.91 -2.36
N TRP A 160 -8.69 4.72 -3.33
CA TRP A 160 -7.76 5.82 -3.07
C TRP A 160 -8.39 6.96 -2.27
N GLN A 161 -9.64 7.32 -2.60
CA GLN A 161 -10.36 8.36 -1.87
C GLN A 161 -10.64 7.98 -0.41
N ASP A 162 -10.89 6.70 -0.14
CA ASP A 162 -11.11 6.17 1.22
C ASP A 162 -9.84 6.25 2.10
N VAL A 163 -8.65 6.40 1.51
CA VAL A 163 -7.39 6.68 2.22
C VAL A 163 -6.96 8.15 2.10
N GLY A 164 -7.84 9.02 1.61
CA GLY A 164 -7.62 10.46 1.52
C GLY A 164 -6.72 10.91 0.37
N VAL A 165 -6.48 10.03 -0.61
CA VAL A 165 -5.73 10.37 -1.83
C VAL A 165 -6.72 10.65 -2.95
N GLN A 166 -6.71 11.87 -3.48
CA GLN A 166 -7.47 12.20 -4.68
C GLN A 166 -6.64 11.82 -5.92
N PRO A 167 -7.10 10.87 -6.77
CA PRO A 167 -6.36 10.53 -7.98
C PRO A 167 -6.19 11.73 -8.91
N ALA A 168 -4.97 11.94 -9.38
CA ALA A 168 -4.64 13.00 -10.34
C ALA A 168 -5.19 12.69 -11.74
N LEU A 169 -5.33 13.71 -12.56
CA LEU A 169 -5.49 13.56 -14.00
C LEU A 169 -4.11 13.26 -14.61
N VAL A 170 -4.02 12.19 -15.41
CA VAL A 170 -2.76 11.58 -15.89
C VAL A 170 -2.80 11.21 -17.36
#